data_AF-K0VDU2-F1
#
_entry.id   AF-K0VDU2-F1
#
_cell.length_a   1.000
_cell.length_b   1.000
_cell.length_c   1.000
_cell.angle_alpha   90.00
_cell.angle_beta   90.00
_cell.angle_gamma   90.00
#
_symmetry.space_group_name_H-M   'P 1'
#
loop_
_entity.id
_entity.type
_entity.pdbx_description
1 polymer ?
#
loop_
_entity_poly.entity_id
_entity_poly.type
_entity_poly.pdbx_seq_one_letter_code
_entity_poly.pdbx_strand_id
1 'polypeptide(L)' 'MTPKTFTIAIDGPAAAGKGTLSRRIAEQYGFHHLDTGLTYR' A
#
# COMPACT_ATOMS: atom_id res chain seq x y z
N MET A 1 -24.64 8.26 5.35
CA MET A 1 -23.96 7.07 4.78
C MET A 1 -22.52 7.47 4.52
N THR A 2 -21.55 6.89 5.24
CA THR A 2 -20.13 7.16 4.96
C THR A 2 -19.76 6.55 3.60
N PRO A 3 -19.03 7.27 2.74
CA PRO A 3 -18.56 6.69 1.49
C PRO A 3 -17.67 5.48 1.82
N LYS A 4 -17.90 4.38 1.09
CA LYS A 4 -17.15 3.14 1.29
C LYS A 4 -15.75 3.33 0.71
N THR A 5 -14.74 3.39 1.57
CA THR A 5 -13.34 3.50 1.14
C THR A 5 -12.91 2.22 0.44
N PHE A 6 -12.26 2.34 -0.72
CA PHE A 6 -11.67 1.21 -1.44
C PHE A 6 -10.22 1.02 -0.98
N THR A 7 -9.93 -0.13 -0.38
CA THR A 7 -8.64 -0.43 0.27
C THR A 7 -8.01 -1.66 -0.37
N ILE A 8 -6.71 -1.59 -0.67
CA ILE A 8 -5.91 -2.69 -1.23
C ILE A 8 -4.84 -3.06 -0.20
N ALA A 9 -4.81 -4.33 0.21
CA ALA A 9 -3.71 -4.90 1.01
C ALA A 9 -2.72 -5.62 0.10
N ILE A 10 -1.41 -5.41 0.33
CA ILE A 10 -0.33 -6.05 -0.44
C ILE A 10 0.60 -6.80 0.52
N ASP A 11 0.46 -8.12 0.55
CA ASP A 11 1.20 -9.02 1.44
C ASP A 11 2.19 -9.90 0.67
N GLY A 12 3.18 -10.44 1.38
CA GLY A 12 4.23 -11.31 0.83
C GLY A 12 5.54 -11.26 1.62
N PRO A 13 6.55 -12.07 1.25
CA PRO A 13 7.78 -12.23 2.04
C PRO A 13 8.65 -10.96 2.09
N ALA A 14 9.62 -10.94 3.00
CA ALA A 14 10.61 -9.87 3.09
C ALA A 14 11.37 -9.71 1.75
N ALA A 15 11.77 -8.49 1.41
CA ALA A 15 12.46 -8.13 0.16
C ALA A 15 11.71 -8.42 -1.16
N ALA A 16 10.44 -8.84 -1.15
CA ALA A 16 9.65 -9.10 -2.36
C ALA A 16 9.21 -7.84 -3.15
N GLY A 17 9.67 -6.64 -2.79
CA GLY A 17 9.33 -5.40 -3.51
C GLY A 17 7.93 -4.82 -3.22
N LYS A 18 7.22 -5.30 -2.20
CA LYS A 18 5.84 -4.88 -1.85
C LYS A 18 5.67 -3.37 -1.65
N GLY A 19 6.64 -2.72 -0.97
CA GLY A 19 6.62 -1.27 -0.75
C GLY A 19 6.73 -0.49 -2.06
N THR A 20 7.56 -0.98 -2.99
CA THR A 20 7.72 -0.39 -4.33
C THR A 20 6.43 -0.54 -5.16
N LEU A 21 5.84 -1.74 -5.16
CA LEU A 21 4.60 -2.00 -5.90
C LEU A 21 3.42 -1.18 -5.36
N SER A 22 3.22 -1.18 -4.04
CA SER A 22 2.14 -0.42 -3.40
C SER A 22 2.25 1.08 -3.65
N ARG A 23 3.47 1.64 -3.62
CA ARG A 23 3.70 3.05 -3.95
C ARG A 23 3.31 3.38 -5.40
N ARG A 24 3.73 2.55 -6.36
CA ARG A 24 3.40 2.75 -7.78
C ARG A 24 1.90 2.65 -8.04
N ILE A 25 1.21 1.71 -7.40
CA ILE A 25 -0.26 1.59 -7.49
C ILE A 25 -0.93 2.84 -6.93
N ALA A 26 -0.46 3.34 -5.78
CA ALA A 26 -1.01 4.55 -5.18
C ALA A 26 -0.82 5.79 -6.07
N GLU A 27 0.38 5.99 -6.62
CA GLU A 27 0.69 7.07 -7.56
C GLU A 27 -0.15 6.97 -8.85
N GLN A 28 -0.27 5.76 -9.43
CA GLN A 28 -0.96 5.57 -10.70
C GLN A 28 -2.47 5.77 -10.62
N TYR A 29 -3.09 5.42 -9.50
CA TYR A 29 -4.55 5.44 -9.34
C TYR A 29 -5.05 6.48 -8.33
N GLY A 30 -4.16 7.31 -7.78
CA GLY A 30 -4.51 8.36 -6.83
C GLY A 30 -4.96 7.85 -5.46
N PHE A 31 -4.46 6.69 -5.01
CA PHE A 31 -4.72 6.21 -3.65
C PHE A 31 -3.79 6.87 -2.63
N HIS A 32 -4.24 6.95 -1.38
CA HIS A 32 -3.33 7.14 -0.25
C HIS A 32 -2.46 5.89 -0.07
N HIS A 33 -1.16 6.09 0.17
CA HIS A 33 -0.21 5.01 0.41
C HIS A 33 0.09 4.89 1.91
N LEU A 34 -0.02 3.68 2.46
CA LEU A 34 0.37 3.33 3.83
C LEU A 34 1.40 2.21 3.77
N ASP A 35 2.63 2.47 4.22
CA ASP A 35 3.71 1.48 4.29
C ASP A 35 3.94 1.06 5.75
N THR A 36 3.45 -0.12 6.12
CA THR A 36 3.61 -0.68 7.47
C THR A 36 4.99 -1.29 7.71
N GLY A 37 5.77 -1.53 6.64
CA GLY A 37 7.13 -2.08 6.71
C GLY A 37 8.20 -1.05 7.07
N LEU A 38 7.85 0.24 7.10
CA LEU A 38 8.71 1.32 7.60
C LEU A 38 8.58 1.53 9.12
N THR A 39 7.50 1.04 9.74
CA THR A 39 7.23 1.27 11.18
C THR A 39 8.04 0.36 12.11
N TYR A 40 8.63 -0.72 11.60
CA TYR A 40 9.36 -1.73 12.39
C TYR A 40 10.89 -1.66 12.25
N ARG A 41 11.43 -0.59 11.66
CA ARG A 41 12.88 -0.35 11.55
C ARG A 41 13.31 0.78 12.46
#